data_AF-A0A7Y2MMP0-F1
#
_entry.id   AF-A0A7Y2MMP0-F1
#
_cell.length_a   1.000
_cell.length_b   1.000
_cell.length_c   1.000
_cell.angle_alpha   90.00
_cell.angle_beta   90.00
_cell.angle_gamma   90.00
#
_symmetry.space_group_name_H-M   'P 1'
#
loop_
_entity.id
_entity.type
_entity.pdbx_description
1 polymer ?
#
loop_
_entity_poly.entity_id
_entity_poly.type
_entity_poly.pdbx_seq_one_letter_code
_entity_poly.pdbx_strand_id
1 'polypeptide(L)'
;MFNAYPDSIGNRLSDLIETLNFTEFENAFSLFYILPSFFNNDLDRGFSIIDYNINKELVYEKDIKDLKDMGIILKFDIVLNHLSVASPQFKDLVLNGAESEYENFFINWNKFWNGHGAMNEEGVIIPDKQYLDILFMRKPGLPILKILFPGGKEIPYWNTFYQKLSYEKLKEEELVVISDIDSDSYITICQIVNQCLENNGDLDQLNLEKHENHRDKILQLVKSRPVYLGQMDLNARSPKVWQFYEETLSKLADYGCSILRLDAFAYLHKEVGLSNFFNKPGTWEYLSRIEEMAKGKGLTILPEIHAEYGSHIHEDVARAGYMIYDFFLPGLMIHTIEKKSSKALIKWINDIINKDLRTINMLGCHDGIPVLDLKGKRRNNVYLPGLLRDEEIEDIMDLILRRGGRVKNIYDAEGNKISYYQVNATYFSALGNNEEKLLLARAIQMFMPGIPQVWYLDLFAGSNDYQAVDKAGQGGHKEINRSNLSMEEVRYRMQFPIVQDQLDIIRLRNTHKAFDGNIEIRESKENELILWWTNGDHFAQLTADLSGHTFSIKSSD
;
A
#
# COMPACT_ATOMS: atom_id res chain seq x y z
N MET A 1 6.88 13.80 -9.15
CA MET A 1 7.34 12.45 -8.78
C MET A 1 6.53 11.41 -9.52
N PHE A 2 7.15 10.55 -10.30
CA PHE A 2 6.50 9.40 -10.93
C PHE A 2 6.31 8.27 -9.91
N ASN A 3 5.25 7.47 -10.02
CA ASN A 3 4.99 6.33 -9.13
C ASN A 3 4.49 5.12 -9.93
N ALA A 4 5.18 3.99 -9.80
CA ALA A 4 4.89 2.76 -10.55
C ALA A 4 5.51 1.53 -9.87
N TYR A 5 5.02 0.34 -10.22
CA TYR A 5 5.78 -0.89 -10.03
C TYR A 5 6.87 -1.00 -11.11
N PRO A 6 7.99 -1.70 -10.83
CA PRO A 6 8.99 -2.05 -11.85
C PRO A 6 8.43 -2.62 -13.14
N ASP A 7 7.33 -3.38 -13.06
CA ASP A 7 6.68 -4.08 -14.18
C ASP A 7 5.38 -3.39 -14.64
N SER A 8 5.05 -2.20 -14.14
CA SER A 8 3.83 -1.47 -14.53
C SER A 8 3.82 -1.10 -16.01
N ILE A 9 4.99 -0.91 -16.61
CA ILE A 9 5.18 -0.63 -18.03
C ILE A 9 6.18 -1.66 -18.58
N GLY A 10 5.76 -2.38 -19.62
CA GLY A 10 6.51 -3.51 -20.15
C GLY A 10 6.50 -4.70 -19.20
N ASN A 11 7.62 -5.38 -19.08
CA ASN A 11 7.80 -6.56 -18.22
C ASN A 11 8.81 -6.32 -17.10
N ARG A 12 9.69 -5.32 -17.22
CA ARG A 12 10.79 -5.03 -16.29
C ARG A 12 11.02 -3.53 -16.17
N LEU A 13 11.78 -3.14 -15.14
CA LEU A 13 12.13 -1.73 -14.89
C LEU A 13 12.84 -1.08 -16.09
N SER A 14 13.63 -1.85 -16.84
CA SER A 14 14.29 -1.35 -18.06
C SER A 14 13.30 -0.84 -19.12
N ASP A 15 12.14 -1.47 -19.28
CA ASP A 15 11.11 -1.05 -20.24
C ASP A 15 10.46 0.27 -19.81
N LEU A 16 10.25 0.42 -18.50
CA LEU A 16 9.77 1.66 -17.91
C LEU A 16 10.82 2.78 -18.05
N ILE A 17 12.10 2.50 -17.81
CA ILE A 17 13.20 3.46 -18.03
C ILE A 17 13.28 3.86 -19.51
N GLU A 18 13.05 2.94 -20.45
CA GLU A 18 12.96 3.28 -21.88
C GLU A 18 11.84 4.31 -22.13
N THR A 19 10.68 4.12 -21.49
CA THR A 19 9.56 5.05 -21.57
C THR A 19 9.91 6.44 -21.00
N LEU A 20 10.62 6.50 -19.87
CA LEU A 20 11.07 7.77 -19.29
C LEU A 20 12.09 8.51 -20.17
N ASN A 21 12.71 7.82 -21.13
CA ASN A 21 13.61 8.43 -22.13
C ASN A 21 12.89 8.92 -23.40
N PHE A 22 11.57 8.74 -23.51
CA PHE A 22 10.82 9.34 -24.62
C PHE A 22 10.87 10.87 -24.53
N THR A 23 10.87 11.53 -25.68
CA THR A 23 10.94 13.00 -25.78
C THR A 23 9.85 13.72 -25.01
N GLU A 24 8.67 13.12 -24.93
CA GLU A 24 7.49 13.64 -24.24
C GLU A 24 7.70 13.72 -22.72
N PHE A 25 8.51 12.81 -22.16
CA PHE A 25 8.85 12.77 -20.72
C PHE A 25 10.00 13.69 -20.34
N GLU A 26 10.65 14.34 -21.30
CA GLU A 26 11.79 15.21 -21.03
C GLU A 26 11.40 16.29 -20.00
N ASN A 27 12.17 16.38 -18.91
CA ASN A 27 11.96 17.28 -17.79
C ASN A 27 10.59 17.16 -17.08
N ALA A 28 9.83 16.08 -17.30
CA ALA A 28 8.56 15.86 -16.61
C ALA A 28 8.75 15.38 -15.16
N PHE A 29 9.71 14.49 -14.91
CA PHE A 29 9.93 13.89 -13.60
C PHE A 29 11.39 13.95 -13.15
N SER A 30 11.61 14.46 -11.95
CA SER A 30 12.92 14.46 -11.25
C SER A 30 12.97 13.47 -10.08
N LEU A 31 11.84 12.87 -9.71
CA LEU A 31 11.74 11.85 -8.67
C LEU A 31 10.94 10.65 -9.15
N PHE A 32 11.34 9.46 -8.74
CA PHE A 32 10.62 8.22 -9.02
C PHE A 32 10.44 7.39 -7.74
N TYR A 33 9.19 7.20 -7.36
CA TYR A 33 8.78 6.22 -6.37
C TYR A 33 8.59 4.86 -7.03
N ILE A 34 9.49 3.94 -6.74
CA ILE A 34 9.44 2.57 -7.24
C ILE A 34 8.86 1.68 -6.15
N LEU A 35 7.78 0.96 -6.47
CA LEU A 35 7.07 0.11 -5.51
C LEU A 35 7.85 -1.17 -5.15
N PRO A 36 7.50 -1.83 -4.03
CA PRO A 36 8.38 -2.78 -3.37
C PRO A 36 8.69 -4.07 -4.13
N SER A 37 7.98 -4.38 -5.23
CA SER A 37 8.35 -5.53 -6.09
C SER A 37 9.73 -5.38 -6.75
N PHE A 38 10.36 -4.21 -6.60
CA PHE A 38 11.79 -3.98 -6.83
C PHE A 38 12.68 -4.93 -6.01
N PHE A 39 12.24 -5.37 -4.82
CA PHE A 39 12.96 -6.29 -3.96
C PHE A 39 12.42 -7.71 -4.06
N ASN A 40 13.18 -8.71 -3.60
CA ASN A 40 12.69 -10.09 -3.52
C ASN A 40 11.46 -10.19 -2.60
N ASN A 41 10.36 -10.71 -3.14
CA ASN A 41 9.04 -10.75 -2.49
C ASN A 41 8.23 -11.95 -3.00
N ASP A 42 7.08 -12.23 -2.37
CA ASP A 42 6.19 -13.33 -2.77
C ASP A 42 4.69 -13.01 -2.78
N LEU A 43 4.23 -12.13 -1.89
CA LEU A 43 2.81 -11.80 -1.70
C LEU A 43 2.59 -10.28 -1.60
N ASP A 44 1.35 -9.84 -1.82
CA ASP A 44 0.93 -8.43 -1.79
C ASP A 44 1.78 -7.55 -2.72
N ARG A 45 2.15 -8.10 -3.88
CA ARG A 45 2.84 -7.41 -4.98
C ARG A 45 4.05 -6.58 -4.53
N GLY A 46 4.87 -7.14 -3.63
CA GLY A 46 6.06 -6.48 -3.10
C GLY A 46 6.04 -6.26 -1.59
N PHE A 47 4.87 -6.14 -0.95
CA PHE A 47 4.81 -5.80 0.47
C PHE A 47 5.06 -7.00 1.41
N SER A 48 5.17 -8.22 0.88
CA SER A 48 5.70 -9.38 1.62
C SER A 48 7.17 -9.61 1.24
N ILE A 49 8.06 -8.84 1.89
CA ILE A 49 9.50 -8.81 1.58
C ILE A 49 10.21 -10.06 2.10
N ILE A 50 10.93 -10.76 1.21
CA ILE A 50 11.84 -11.85 1.58
C ILE A 50 13.16 -11.25 2.05
N ASP A 51 13.73 -10.36 1.25
CA ASP A 51 14.92 -9.57 1.55
C ASP A 51 14.98 -8.32 0.67
N TYR A 52 15.87 -7.38 1.02
CA TYR A 52 16.06 -6.12 0.29
C TYR A 52 17.11 -6.21 -0.84
N ASN A 53 17.46 -7.41 -1.32
CA ASN A 53 18.18 -7.52 -2.61
C ASN A 53 17.22 -7.21 -3.76
N ILE A 54 17.76 -6.76 -4.89
CA ILE A 54 16.97 -6.55 -6.10
C ILE A 54 16.30 -7.85 -6.57
N ASN A 55 15.05 -7.73 -6.99
CA ASN A 55 14.35 -8.78 -7.69
C ASN A 55 14.90 -8.87 -9.12
N LYS A 56 15.78 -9.85 -9.37
CA LYS A 56 16.44 -10.04 -10.67
C LYS A 56 15.49 -10.44 -11.81
N GLU A 57 14.25 -10.79 -11.51
CA GLU A 57 13.21 -11.00 -12.52
C GLU A 57 12.63 -9.68 -13.05
N LEU A 58 12.75 -8.58 -12.30
CA LEU A 58 12.17 -7.29 -12.66
C LEU A 58 13.18 -6.17 -12.81
N VAL A 59 14.35 -6.27 -12.18
CA VAL A 59 15.32 -5.18 -12.04
C VAL A 59 16.74 -5.69 -12.31
N TYR A 60 17.49 -4.92 -13.09
CA TYR A 60 18.93 -5.07 -13.27
C TYR A 60 19.72 -3.98 -12.55
N GLU A 61 20.96 -4.27 -12.16
CA GLU A 61 21.88 -3.28 -11.60
C GLU A 61 22.09 -2.07 -12.52
N LYS A 62 22.04 -2.30 -13.85
CA LYS A 62 22.13 -1.24 -14.85
C LYS A 62 20.96 -0.23 -14.72
N ASP A 63 19.76 -0.69 -14.36
CA ASP A 63 18.58 0.19 -14.24
C ASP A 63 18.78 1.27 -13.17
N ILE A 64 19.39 0.89 -12.04
CA ILE A 64 19.74 1.82 -10.95
C ILE A 64 20.74 2.86 -11.46
N LYS A 65 21.75 2.42 -12.23
CA LYS A 65 22.73 3.31 -12.84
C LYS A 65 22.08 4.25 -13.86
N ASP A 66 21.21 3.75 -14.71
CA ASP A 66 20.52 4.54 -15.73
C ASP A 66 19.65 5.64 -15.08
N LEU A 67 18.87 5.29 -14.05
CA LEU A 67 18.07 6.26 -13.29
C LEU A 67 18.94 7.34 -12.62
N LYS A 68 20.10 6.95 -12.07
CA LYS A 68 21.07 7.87 -11.50
C LYS A 68 21.66 8.80 -12.55
N ASP A 69 22.03 8.28 -13.72
CA ASP A 69 22.58 9.06 -14.85
C ASP A 69 21.54 10.04 -15.41
N MET A 70 20.25 9.70 -15.34
CA MET A 70 19.12 10.60 -15.66
C MET A 70 18.88 11.67 -14.59
N GLY A 71 19.57 11.62 -13.45
CA GLY A 71 19.37 12.56 -12.33
C GLY A 71 18.06 12.35 -11.58
N ILE A 72 17.43 11.17 -11.70
CA ILE A 72 16.17 10.86 -11.02
C ILE A 72 16.46 10.47 -9.57
N ILE A 73 15.86 11.19 -8.63
CA ILE A 73 15.92 10.88 -7.20
C ILE A 73 14.96 9.74 -6.88
N LEU A 74 15.44 8.71 -6.18
CA LEU A 74 14.65 7.53 -5.88
C LEU A 74 13.95 7.62 -4.52
N LYS A 75 12.72 7.12 -4.52
CA LYS A 75 11.94 6.85 -3.32
C LYS A 75 11.61 5.36 -3.27
N PHE A 76 11.80 4.76 -2.10
CA PHE A 76 11.47 3.35 -1.85
C PHE A 76 10.66 3.21 -0.55
N ASP A 77 10.00 2.06 -0.43
CA ASP A 77 9.44 1.61 0.83
C ASP A 77 10.49 0.93 1.72
N ILE A 78 10.32 1.13 3.02
CA ILE A 78 10.82 0.21 4.03
C ILE A 78 9.63 -0.36 4.81
N VAL A 79 9.42 -1.66 4.68
CA VAL A 79 8.35 -2.44 5.28
C VAL A 79 8.83 -2.87 6.66
N LEU A 80 8.73 -1.95 7.61
CA LEU A 80 9.26 -2.16 8.96
C LEU A 80 8.41 -3.13 9.78
N ASN A 81 7.10 -3.18 9.53
CA ASN A 81 6.19 -3.93 10.38
C ASN A 81 6.34 -5.45 10.25
N HIS A 82 6.70 -5.97 9.07
CA HIS A 82 6.63 -7.40 8.80
C HIS A 82 7.61 -7.85 7.71
N LEU A 83 7.93 -9.15 7.68
CA LEU A 83 8.64 -9.82 6.59
C LEU A 83 7.89 -11.07 6.14
N SER A 84 8.20 -11.55 4.94
CA SER A 84 7.67 -12.81 4.40
C SER A 84 8.07 -14.01 5.30
N VAL A 85 7.19 -15.00 5.39
CA VAL A 85 7.52 -16.35 5.90
C VAL A 85 8.71 -17.00 5.18
N ALA A 86 8.99 -16.58 3.94
CA ALA A 86 10.13 -17.07 3.16
C ALA A 86 11.44 -16.32 3.45
N SER A 87 11.41 -15.27 4.28
CA SER A 87 12.61 -14.54 4.70
C SER A 87 13.63 -15.47 5.40
N PRO A 88 14.94 -15.22 5.24
CA PRO A 88 15.98 -16.02 5.90
C PRO A 88 15.78 -16.12 7.42
N GLN A 89 15.36 -15.03 8.05
CA GLN A 89 15.13 -14.93 9.49
C GLN A 89 13.97 -15.83 9.93
N PHE A 90 12.86 -15.84 9.18
CA PHE A 90 11.70 -16.67 9.54
C PHE A 90 11.97 -18.16 9.27
N LYS A 91 12.66 -18.47 8.18
CA LYS A 91 13.07 -19.85 7.87
C LYS A 91 13.99 -20.43 8.95
N ASP A 92 14.96 -19.65 9.42
CA ASP A 92 15.84 -20.06 10.52
C ASP A 92 15.05 -20.26 11.82
N LEU A 93 14.12 -19.35 12.14
CA LEU A 93 13.22 -19.50 13.28
C LEU A 93 12.41 -20.79 13.24
N VAL A 94 11.81 -21.13 12.09
CA VAL A 94 11.04 -22.36 11.94
C VAL A 94 11.94 -23.59 12.06
N LEU A 95 13.14 -23.56 11.49
CA LEU A 95 14.07 -24.68 11.52
C LEU A 95 14.63 -24.97 12.92
N ASN A 96 15.05 -23.92 13.63
CA ASN A 96 15.81 -24.04 14.89
C ASN A 96 14.95 -23.75 16.13
N GLY A 97 13.72 -23.24 15.97
CA GLY A 97 12.81 -22.99 17.07
C GLY A 97 13.41 -22.06 18.13
N ALA A 98 13.43 -22.53 19.38
CA ALA A 98 13.94 -21.77 20.51
C ALA A 98 15.47 -21.56 20.47
N GLU A 99 16.20 -22.33 19.66
CA GLU A 99 17.66 -22.19 19.49
C GLU A 99 18.02 -21.22 18.36
N SER A 100 17.03 -20.74 17.59
CA SER A 100 17.25 -19.75 16.55
C SER A 100 17.74 -18.43 17.15
N GLU A 101 18.71 -17.80 16.48
CA GLU A 101 19.11 -16.43 16.82
C GLU A 101 17.97 -15.42 16.57
N TYR A 102 16.95 -15.81 15.80
CA TYR A 102 15.76 -15.03 15.48
C TYR A 102 14.54 -15.39 16.34
N GLU A 103 14.70 -16.12 17.45
CA GLU A 103 13.62 -16.52 18.38
C GLU A 103 12.75 -15.33 18.83
N ASN A 104 13.35 -14.17 19.06
CA ASN A 104 12.66 -12.93 19.42
C ASN A 104 12.48 -11.95 18.26
N PHE A 105 12.83 -12.31 17.02
CA PHE A 105 12.73 -11.41 15.86
C PHE A 105 11.28 -11.20 15.41
N PHE A 106 10.45 -12.22 15.56
CA PHE A 106 9.02 -12.21 15.24
C PHE A 106 8.18 -12.33 16.52
N ILE A 107 6.89 -12.02 16.43
CA ILE A 107 6.00 -12.02 17.58
C ILE A 107 5.25 -13.34 17.68
N ASN A 108 5.66 -14.20 18.61
CA ASN A 108 4.88 -15.37 19.00
C ASN A 108 3.61 -14.92 19.74
N TRP A 109 2.44 -15.22 19.17
CA TRP A 109 1.14 -14.75 19.68
C TRP A 109 0.87 -15.21 21.11
N ASN A 110 1.07 -16.51 21.37
CA ASN A 110 0.82 -17.08 22.69
C ASN A 110 1.80 -16.53 23.75
N LYS A 111 3.06 -16.27 23.38
CA LYS A 111 4.00 -15.62 24.30
C LYS A 111 3.59 -14.19 24.61
N PHE A 112 3.12 -13.44 23.60
CA PHE A 112 2.67 -12.06 23.77
C PHE A 112 1.48 -11.94 24.72
N TRP A 113 0.50 -12.85 24.61
CA TRP A 113 -0.73 -12.84 25.41
C TRP A 113 -0.67 -13.70 26.67
N ASN A 114 0.50 -14.21 27.04
CA ASN A 114 0.65 -15.05 28.22
C ASN A 114 0.21 -14.30 29.49
N GLY A 115 -0.74 -14.88 30.24
CA GLY A 115 -1.34 -14.25 31.43
C GLY A 115 -2.43 -13.21 31.16
N HIS A 116 -2.81 -12.98 29.90
CA HIS A 116 -3.77 -11.97 29.47
C HIS A 116 -4.90 -12.56 28.60
N GLY A 117 -5.22 -13.83 28.80
CA GLY A 117 -6.23 -14.56 28.05
C GLY A 117 -6.27 -16.04 28.40
N ALA A 118 -7.11 -16.79 27.68
CA ALA A 118 -7.30 -18.22 27.86
C ALA A 118 -6.97 -19.01 26.58
N MET A 119 -6.30 -20.16 26.73
CA MET A 119 -6.00 -21.06 25.61
C MET A 119 -7.29 -21.70 25.10
N ASN A 120 -7.54 -21.66 23.79
CA ASN A 120 -8.62 -22.41 23.15
C ASN A 120 -8.21 -23.84 22.78
N GLU A 121 -9.16 -24.61 22.24
CA GLU A 121 -8.94 -26.00 21.80
C GLU A 121 -7.93 -26.13 20.65
N GLU A 122 -7.71 -25.05 19.90
CA GLU A 122 -6.75 -24.99 18.79
C GLU A 122 -5.33 -24.59 19.22
N GLY A 123 -5.07 -24.46 20.53
CA GLY A 123 -3.76 -24.09 21.03
C GLY A 123 -3.39 -22.62 20.81
N VAL A 124 -4.38 -21.74 20.70
CA VAL A 124 -4.23 -20.28 20.57
C VAL A 124 -4.78 -19.61 21.83
N ILE A 125 -4.02 -18.67 22.41
CA ILE A 125 -4.54 -17.82 23.48
C ILE A 125 -5.53 -16.82 22.89
N ILE A 126 -6.76 -16.83 23.38
CA ILE A 126 -7.77 -15.81 23.13
C ILE A 126 -7.60 -14.73 24.19
N PRO A 127 -7.22 -13.48 23.83
CA PRO A 127 -7.05 -12.41 24.80
C PRO A 127 -8.36 -12.13 25.55
N ASP A 128 -8.26 -11.67 26.79
CA ASP A 128 -9.44 -11.25 27.55
C ASP A 128 -10.20 -10.16 26.79
N LYS A 129 -11.53 -10.13 26.96
CA LYS A 129 -12.42 -9.22 26.23
C LYS A 129 -11.98 -7.75 26.28
N GLN A 130 -11.53 -7.27 27.44
CA GLN A 130 -11.02 -5.90 27.61
C GLN A 130 -9.85 -5.54 26.67
N TYR A 131 -9.05 -6.52 26.26
CA TYR A 131 -7.94 -6.35 25.33
C TYR A 131 -8.38 -6.54 23.87
N LEU A 132 -9.31 -7.46 23.61
CA LEU A 132 -9.89 -7.64 22.27
C LEU A 132 -10.66 -6.40 21.81
N ASP A 133 -11.49 -5.82 22.68
CA ASP A 133 -12.38 -4.69 22.36
C ASP A 133 -11.60 -3.43 21.92
N ILE A 134 -10.33 -3.31 22.29
CA ILE A 134 -9.48 -2.16 21.94
C ILE A 134 -8.56 -2.45 20.74
N LEU A 135 -8.37 -3.72 20.36
CA LEU A 135 -7.40 -4.13 19.37
C LEU A 135 -7.84 -3.68 17.97
N PHE A 136 -6.96 -2.98 17.25
CA PHE A 136 -7.26 -2.51 15.90
C PHE A 136 -7.06 -3.65 14.88
N MET A 137 -8.16 -4.17 14.34
CA MET A 137 -8.13 -5.30 13.41
C MET A 137 -8.12 -4.87 11.93
N ARG A 138 -7.35 -5.60 11.12
CA ARG A 138 -7.24 -5.39 9.66
C ARG A 138 -7.84 -6.51 8.81
N LYS A 139 -8.27 -7.58 9.45
CA LYS A 139 -8.96 -8.74 8.86
C LYS A 139 -9.90 -9.35 9.91
N PRO A 140 -10.91 -10.13 9.50
CA PRO A 140 -11.76 -10.87 10.43
C PRO A 140 -10.95 -11.85 11.29
N GLY A 141 -11.36 -12.01 12.55
CA GLY A 141 -10.70 -12.90 13.51
C GLY A 141 -9.36 -12.36 14.04
N LEU A 142 -8.61 -13.23 14.74
CA LEU A 142 -7.33 -12.85 15.33
C LEU A 142 -6.26 -12.64 14.24
N PRO A 143 -5.32 -11.67 14.41
CA PRO A 143 -4.25 -11.40 13.47
C PRO A 143 -3.12 -12.42 13.63
N ILE A 144 -3.41 -13.69 13.33
CA ILE A 144 -2.46 -14.80 13.47
C ILE A 144 -2.33 -15.62 12.19
N LEU A 145 -1.17 -16.26 12.05
CA LEU A 145 -0.93 -17.39 11.16
C LEU A 145 -0.33 -18.53 11.99
N LYS A 146 -0.93 -19.73 11.95
CA LYS A 146 -0.41 -20.94 12.60
C LYS A 146 0.64 -21.57 11.71
N ILE A 147 1.85 -21.72 12.23
CA ILE A 147 3.00 -22.26 11.51
C ILE A 147 3.38 -23.61 12.10
N LEU A 148 3.51 -24.62 11.23
CA LEU A 148 3.97 -25.96 11.58
C LEU A 148 5.49 -25.96 11.76
N PHE A 149 5.95 -26.25 12.97
CA PHE A 149 7.37 -26.41 13.30
C PHE A 149 7.81 -27.87 13.16
N PRO A 150 9.13 -28.13 12.97
CA PRO A 150 9.70 -29.46 13.10
C PRO A 150 9.25 -30.13 14.40
N GLY A 151 8.81 -31.39 14.31
CA GLY A 151 8.18 -32.11 15.42
C GLY A 151 6.66 -32.04 15.45
N GLY A 152 6.02 -31.38 14.47
CA GLY A 152 4.58 -31.43 14.25
C GLY A 152 3.75 -30.46 15.09
N LYS A 153 4.41 -29.53 15.78
CA LYS A 153 3.73 -28.53 16.62
C LYS A 153 3.36 -27.30 15.79
N GLU A 154 2.08 -26.92 15.82
CA GLU A 154 1.65 -25.62 15.30
C GLU A 154 1.85 -24.52 16.34
N ILE A 155 2.41 -23.39 15.91
CA ILE A 155 2.65 -22.23 16.76
C ILE A 155 2.01 -21.00 16.09
N PRO A 156 1.13 -20.26 16.78
CA PRO A 156 0.56 -19.03 16.24
C PRO A 156 1.58 -17.89 16.34
N TYR A 157 1.86 -17.26 15.20
CA TYR A 157 2.62 -16.03 15.11
C TYR A 157 1.73 -14.88 14.67
N TRP A 158 2.07 -13.67 15.12
CA TRP A 158 1.36 -12.46 14.74
C TRP A 158 1.50 -12.20 13.24
N ASN A 159 0.38 -12.01 12.57
CA ASN A 159 0.25 -11.68 11.16
C ASN A 159 -0.92 -10.70 11.01
N THR A 160 -0.62 -9.41 10.97
CA THR A 160 -1.61 -8.32 10.91
C THR A 160 -2.32 -8.27 9.55
N PHE A 161 -1.60 -8.59 8.48
CA PHE A 161 -2.05 -8.38 7.11
C PHE A 161 -2.34 -9.70 6.38
N TYR A 162 -1.90 -9.82 5.14
CA TYR A 162 -2.24 -10.93 4.26
C TYR A 162 -1.51 -12.22 4.66
N GLN A 163 -2.20 -13.33 4.41
CA GLN A 163 -1.71 -14.69 4.55
C GLN A 163 -2.39 -15.59 3.52
N LYS A 164 -1.72 -16.68 3.16
CA LYS A 164 -2.28 -17.78 2.38
C LYS A 164 -1.72 -19.09 2.92
N LEU A 165 -2.62 -20.01 3.24
CA LEU A 165 -2.28 -21.40 3.52
C LEU A 165 -2.68 -22.23 2.29
N SER A 166 -1.73 -22.99 1.79
CA SER A 166 -1.91 -23.99 0.74
C SER A 166 -1.15 -25.25 1.12
N TYR A 167 -1.18 -26.28 0.29
CA TYR A 167 -0.46 -27.53 0.53
C TYR A 167 0.32 -27.92 -0.71
N GLU A 168 1.45 -28.60 -0.50
CA GLU A 168 2.21 -29.17 -1.62
C GLU A 168 1.36 -30.15 -2.42
N LYS A 169 1.64 -30.24 -3.72
CA LYS A 169 1.03 -31.27 -4.57
C LYS A 169 1.42 -32.64 -4.05
N LEU A 170 0.42 -33.50 -3.90
CA LEU A 170 0.59 -34.91 -3.56
C LEU A 170 1.26 -35.64 -4.73
N LYS A 171 2.33 -36.38 -4.43
CA LYS A 171 3.06 -37.22 -5.37
C LYS A 171 2.81 -38.69 -5.06
N GLU A 172 2.91 -39.53 -6.07
CA GLU A 172 2.58 -40.95 -5.97
C GLU A 172 3.48 -41.68 -4.96
N GLU A 173 4.76 -41.31 -4.89
CA GLU A 173 5.73 -41.95 -3.99
C GLU A 173 5.39 -41.71 -2.51
N GLU A 174 4.60 -40.68 -2.23
CA GLU A 174 4.22 -40.28 -0.87
C GLU A 174 3.06 -41.14 -0.34
N LEU A 175 2.24 -41.72 -1.21
CA LEU A 175 1.12 -42.59 -0.85
C LEU A 175 1.56 -43.97 -0.36
N VAL A 176 2.82 -44.35 -0.61
CA VAL A 176 3.39 -45.65 -0.21
C VAL A 176 3.34 -45.88 1.31
N VAL A 177 3.30 -44.81 2.10
CA VAL A 177 3.22 -44.89 3.57
C VAL A 177 1.84 -45.32 4.06
N ILE A 178 0.81 -45.26 3.20
CA ILE A 178 -0.54 -45.69 3.52
C ILE A 178 -0.68 -47.16 3.12
N SER A 179 -0.59 -48.05 4.11
CA SER A 179 -0.93 -49.46 3.92
C SER A 179 -2.35 -49.57 3.35
N ASP A 180 -2.55 -50.53 2.44
CA ASP A 180 -3.87 -50.91 1.90
C ASP A 180 -4.41 -50.04 0.74
N ILE A 181 -3.62 -49.11 0.18
CA ILE A 181 -3.88 -48.51 -1.14
C ILE A 181 -3.06 -49.25 -2.21
N ASP A 182 -3.76 -49.78 -3.20
CA ASP A 182 -3.14 -50.40 -4.38
C ASP A 182 -2.42 -49.36 -5.26
N SER A 183 -1.24 -49.71 -5.79
CA SER A 183 -0.40 -48.78 -6.55
C SER A 183 -1.09 -48.21 -7.79
N ASP A 184 -2.00 -48.96 -8.42
CA ASP A 184 -2.74 -48.47 -9.60
C ASP A 184 -3.70 -47.33 -9.25
N SER A 185 -3.98 -47.13 -7.95
CA SER A 185 -4.85 -46.06 -7.45
C SER A 185 -4.11 -44.77 -7.10
N TYR A 186 -2.77 -44.77 -7.03
CA TYR A 186 -1.99 -43.59 -6.63
C TYR A 186 -2.19 -42.42 -7.59
N ILE A 187 -2.18 -42.69 -8.89
CA ILE A 187 -2.39 -41.68 -9.94
C ILE A 187 -3.75 -40.99 -9.75
N THR A 188 -4.82 -41.77 -9.58
CA THR A 188 -6.18 -41.23 -9.42
C THR A 188 -6.30 -40.39 -8.15
N ILE A 189 -5.75 -40.85 -7.03
CA ILE A 189 -5.76 -40.09 -5.76
C ILE A 189 -5.00 -38.77 -5.93
N CYS A 190 -3.79 -38.81 -6.51
CA CYS A 190 -3.00 -37.62 -6.76
C CYS A 190 -3.72 -36.63 -7.67
N GLN A 191 -4.39 -37.11 -8.73
CA GLN A 191 -5.18 -36.26 -9.63
C GLN A 191 -6.33 -35.57 -8.91
N ILE A 192 -7.14 -36.32 -8.13
CA ILE A 192 -8.27 -35.76 -7.37
C ILE A 192 -7.79 -34.70 -6.37
N VAL A 193 -6.78 -35.02 -5.57
CA VAL A 193 -6.22 -34.12 -4.56
C VAL A 193 -5.60 -32.89 -5.21
N ASN A 194 -4.73 -33.07 -6.21
CA ASN A 194 -4.02 -31.96 -6.84
C ASN A 194 -4.96 -31.05 -7.63
N GLN A 195 -6.00 -31.60 -8.27
CA GLN A 195 -7.03 -30.79 -8.92
C GLN A 195 -7.84 -29.98 -7.90
N CYS A 196 -8.11 -30.53 -6.72
CA CYS A 196 -8.72 -29.77 -5.63
C CYS A 196 -7.81 -28.62 -5.17
N LEU A 197 -6.52 -28.90 -4.94
CA LEU A 197 -5.53 -27.89 -4.54
C LEU A 197 -5.36 -26.78 -5.58
N GLU A 198 -5.28 -27.13 -6.87
CA GLU A 198 -5.15 -26.17 -7.98
C GLU A 198 -6.36 -25.24 -8.08
N ASN A 199 -7.56 -25.74 -7.76
CA ASN A 199 -8.79 -24.96 -7.77
C ASN A 199 -9.06 -24.23 -6.44
N ASN A 200 -8.12 -24.24 -5.48
CA ASN A 200 -8.33 -23.78 -4.10
C ASN A 200 -9.61 -24.37 -3.45
N GLY A 201 -9.90 -25.63 -3.75
CA GLY A 201 -11.04 -26.35 -3.20
C GLY A 201 -10.86 -26.70 -1.72
N ASP A 202 -11.99 -26.93 -1.04
CA ASP A 202 -12.00 -27.37 0.35
C ASP A 202 -11.63 -28.86 0.44
N LEU A 203 -10.44 -29.15 0.97
CA LEU A 203 -9.96 -30.51 1.19
C LEU A 203 -10.88 -31.33 2.11
N ASP A 204 -11.58 -30.67 3.05
CA ASP A 204 -12.49 -31.36 3.96
C ASP A 204 -13.77 -31.83 3.25
N GLN A 205 -14.11 -31.21 2.11
CA GLN A 205 -15.23 -31.57 1.23
C GLN A 205 -14.82 -32.39 0.00
N LEU A 206 -13.53 -32.75 -0.12
CA LEU A 206 -13.01 -33.51 -1.26
C LEU A 206 -13.73 -34.86 -1.42
N ASN A 207 -14.09 -35.28 -2.62
CA ASN A 207 -14.61 -36.63 -2.87
C ASN A 207 -13.49 -37.52 -3.41
N LEU A 208 -13.05 -38.50 -2.63
CA LEU A 208 -12.00 -39.47 -2.96
C LEU A 208 -12.55 -40.75 -3.62
N GLU A 209 -13.83 -40.74 -4.01
CA GLU A 209 -14.51 -41.84 -4.70
C GLU A 209 -14.39 -43.18 -3.94
N LYS A 210 -13.86 -44.22 -4.59
CA LYS A 210 -13.64 -45.55 -3.98
C LYS A 210 -12.59 -45.56 -2.86
N HIS A 211 -11.89 -44.45 -2.62
CA HIS A 211 -10.82 -44.30 -1.63
C HIS A 211 -11.22 -43.55 -0.36
N GLU A 212 -12.51 -43.28 -0.15
CA GLU A 212 -12.99 -42.59 1.06
C GLU A 212 -12.60 -43.27 2.38
N ASN A 213 -12.44 -44.60 2.38
CA ASN A 213 -11.97 -45.34 3.56
C ASN A 213 -10.54 -44.94 4.01
N HIS A 214 -9.77 -44.25 3.15
CA HIS A 214 -8.41 -43.77 3.44
C HIS A 214 -8.33 -42.25 3.55
N ARG A 215 -9.49 -41.56 3.57
CA ARG A 215 -9.59 -40.10 3.61
C ARG A 215 -8.67 -39.48 4.65
N ASP A 216 -8.81 -39.88 5.91
CA ASP A 216 -8.08 -39.26 7.01
C ASP A 216 -6.57 -39.38 6.83
N LYS A 217 -6.08 -40.53 6.35
CA LYS A 217 -4.65 -40.76 6.10
C LYS A 217 -4.14 -39.92 4.93
N ILE A 218 -4.91 -39.83 3.83
CA ILE A 218 -4.57 -39.01 2.66
C ILE A 218 -4.56 -37.53 3.03
N LEU A 219 -5.61 -37.06 3.70
CA LEU A 219 -5.71 -35.67 4.15
C LEU A 219 -4.62 -35.33 5.16
N GLN A 220 -4.29 -36.22 6.09
CA GLN A 220 -3.16 -36.04 7.01
C GLN A 220 -1.83 -35.91 6.27
N LEU A 221 -1.59 -36.74 5.24
CA LEU A 221 -0.38 -36.68 4.42
C LEU A 221 -0.27 -35.34 3.66
N VAL A 222 -1.37 -34.85 3.08
CA VAL A 222 -1.41 -33.54 2.40
C VAL A 222 -1.21 -32.41 3.41
N LYS A 223 -1.97 -32.43 4.52
CA LYS A 223 -1.91 -31.39 5.56
C LYS A 223 -0.58 -31.34 6.32
N SER A 224 0.23 -32.40 6.25
CA SER A 224 1.59 -32.44 6.83
C SER A 224 2.62 -31.58 6.09
N ARG A 225 2.30 -31.09 4.89
CA ARG A 225 3.20 -30.28 4.05
C ARG A 225 2.53 -28.96 3.65
N PRO A 226 2.25 -28.10 4.64
CA PRO A 226 1.68 -26.80 4.39
C PRO A 226 2.69 -25.90 3.67
N VAL A 227 2.20 -25.14 2.69
CA VAL A 227 2.91 -24.06 2.02
C VAL A 227 2.28 -22.75 2.50
N TYR A 228 3.08 -21.98 3.22
CA TYR A 228 2.67 -20.70 3.77
C TYR A 228 3.13 -19.55 2.87
N LEU A 229 2.27 -18.55 2.72
CA LEU A 229 2.65 -17.16 2.42
C LEU A 229 2.10 -16.29 3.54
N GLY A 230 2.86 -15.31 4.00
CA GLY A 230 2.41 -14.46 5.10
C GLY A 230 3.37 -13.33 5.44
N GLN A 231 2.77 -12.21 5.82
CA GLN A 231 3.45 -11.02 6.33
C GLN A 231 3.63 -11.12 7.85
N MET A 232 4.72 -11.71 8.31
CA MET A 232 4.97 -12.02 9.72
C MET A 232 5.48 -10.79 10.47
N ASP A 233 4.75 -10.35 11.49
CA ASP A 233 5.05 -9.10 12.20
C ASP A 233 6.38 -9.20 12.99
N LEU A 234 7.21 -8.17 12.83
CA LEU A 234 8.48 -8.02 13.50
C LEU A 234 8.29 -7.54 14.94
N ASN A 235 9.11 -8.06 15.84
CA ASN A 235 9.14 -7.65 17.22
C ASN A 235 10.12 -6.47 17.40
N ALA A 236 9.60 -5.24 17.36
CA ALA A 236 10.40 -4.03 17.55
C ALA A 236 11.06 -3.89 18.94
N ARG A 237 10.81 -4.79 19.89
CA ARG A 237 11.59 -4.88 21.15
C ARG A 237 12.91 -5.62 20.96
N SER A 238 13.07 -6.37 19.87
CA SER A 238 14.28 -7.14 19.59
C SER A 238 15.41 -6.26 19.05
N PRO A 239 16.62 -6.27 19.64
CA PRO A 239 17.76 -5.56 19.09
C PRO A 239 18.13 -5.99 17.66
N LYS A 240 17.90 -7.27 17.31
CA LYS A 240 18.17 -7.79 15.96
C LYS A 240 17.28 -7.17 14.89
N VAL A 241 16.04 -6.81 15.23
CA VAL A 241 15.13 -6.10 14.31
C VAL A 241 15.69 -4.72 13.99
N TRP A 242 16.23 -4.01 14.99
CA TRP A 242 16.86 -2.71 14.78
C TRP A 242 18.19 -2.79 14.00
N GLN A 243 18.97 -3.85 14.22
CA GLN A 243 20.14 -4.13 13.38
C GLN A 243 19.73 -4.35 11.92
N PHE A 244 18.68 -5.15 11.69
CA PHE A 244 18.14 -5.37 10.35
C PHE A 244 17.67 -4.07 9.69
N TYR A 245 17.03 -3.17 10.44
CA TYR A 245 16.65 -1.85 9.92
C TYR A 245 17.86 -1.02 9.52
N GLU A 246 18.91 -0.97 10.35
CA GLU A 246 20.13 -0.22 10.05
C GLU A 246 20.83 -0.72 8.77
N GLU A 247 20.94 -2.05 8.61
CA GLU A 247 21.47 -2.69 7.41
C GLU A 247 20.61 -2.40 6.17
N THR A 248 19.29 -2.47 6.33
CA THR A 248 18.33 -2.17 5.26
C THR A 248 18.42 -0.71 4.80
N LEU A 249 18.45 0.24 5.74
CA LEU A 249 18.58 1.66 5.43
C LEU A 249 19.87 1.95 4.66
N SER A 250 20.99 1.30 5.03
CA SER A 250 22.26 1.43 4.32
C SER A 250 22.14 0.94 2.87
N LYS A 251 21.52 -0.23 2.70
CA LYS A 251 21.32 -0.82 1.38
C LYS A 251 20.42 0.01 0.47
N LEU A 252 19.34 0.58 1.02
CA LEU A 252 18.46 1.48 0.27
C LEU A 252 19.20 2.76 -0.15
N ALA A 253 20.04 3.33 0.72
CA ALA A 253 20.90 4.45 0.36
C ALA A 253 21.89 4.09 -0.76
N ASP A 254 22.47 2.89 -0.73
CA ASP A 254 23.39 2.41 -1.78
C ASP A 254 22.71 2.30 -3.16
N TYR A 255 21.41 1.96 -3.18
CA TYR A 255 20.60 2.00 -4.41
C TYR A 255 20.25 3.43 -4.88
N GLY A 256 20.67 4.48 -4.16
CA GLY A 256 20.39 5.87 -4.51
C GLY A 256 19.07 6.41 -3.95
N CYS A 257 18.50 5.76 -2.94
CA CYS A 257 17.31 6.28 -2.25
C CYS A 257 17.59 7.63 -1.59
N SER A 258 16.63 8.55 -1.64
CA SER A 258 16.66 9.79 -0.86
C SER A 258 15.40 9.98 -0.01
N ILE A 259 14.28 9.37 -0.40
CA ILE A 259 13.02 9.42 0.37
C ILE A 259 12.59 7.99 0.71
N LEU A 260 12.42 7.71 2.00
CA LEU A 260 11.97 6.43 2.53
C LEU A 260 10.52 6.51 2.99
N ARG A 261 9.61 5.80 2.31
CA ARG A 261 8.26 5.61 2.81
C ARG A 261 8.28 4.55 3.92
N LEU A 262 7.80 4.90 5.12
CA LEU A 262 7.64 3.93 6.19
C LEU A 262 6.27 3.26 6.06
N ASP A 263 6.25 2.08 5.45
CA ASP A 263 5.02 1.32 5.23
C ASP A 263 4.45 0.78 6.57
N ALA A 264 3.14 0.93 6.75
CA ALA A 264 2.39 0.39 7.88
C ALA A 264 3.02 0.69 9.26
N PHE A 265 3.73 1.81 9.39
CA PHE A 265 4.55 2.10 10.57
C PHE A 265 3.73 2.22 11.87
N ALA A 266 2.48 2.68 11.76
CA ALA A 266 1.56 2.78 12.87
C ALA A 266 1.30 1.43 13.59
N TYR A 267 1.52 0.29 12.92
CA TYR A 267 1.29 -1.04 13.47
C TYR A 267 2.51 -1.64 14.18
N LEU A 268 3.70 -1.01 14.06
CA LEU A 268 4.95 -1.60 14.53
C LEU A 268 4.99 -1.77 16.05
N HIS A 269 4.50 -0.78 16.81
CA HIS A 269 4.50 -0.84 18.27
C HIS A 269 3.32 -1.65 18.78
N LYS A 270 3.61 -2.81 19.38
CA LYS A 270 2.62 -3.71 19.98
C LYS A 270 2.82 -3.83 21.49
N GLU A 271 1.72 -3.66 22.23
CA GLU A 271 1.68 -3.71 23.69
C GLU A 271 0.34 -4.31 24.14
N VAL A 272 0.37 -5.13 25.19
CA VAL A 272 -0.85 -5.62 25.82
C VAL A 272 -1.61 -4.44 26.44
N GLY A 273 -2.92 -4.38 26.21
CA GLY A 273 -3.75 -3.28 26.75
C GLY A 273 -3.74 -2.00 25.90
N LEU A 274 -3.07 -1.98 24.76
CA LEU A 274 -3.17 -0.89 23.78
C LEU A 274 -3.84 -1.36 22.48
N SER A 275 -4.25 -0.41 21.63
CA SER A 275 -4.93 -0.71 20.37
C SER A 275 -4.03 -1.35 19.32
N ASN A 276 -2.71 -1.19 19.45
CA ASN A 276 -1.72 -1.65 18.47
C ASN A 276 -1.85 -0.96 17.11
N PHE A 277 -2.35 0.28 17.14
CA PHE A 277 -2.34 1.24 16.06
C PHE A 277 -1.94 2.62 16.60
N PHE A 278 -0.79 3.12 16.15
CA PHE A 278 -0.21 4.40 16.57
C PHE A 278 -0.13 4.55 18.10
N ASN A 279 0.33 3.50 18.77
CA ASN A 279 0.45 3.45 20.23
C ASN A 279 1.36 4.58 20.74
N LYS A 280 0.91 5.32 21.77
CA LYS A 280 1.69 6.41 22.37
C LYS A 280 2.18 6.00 23.78
N PRO A 281 3.42 6.35 24.18
CA PRO A 281 4.42 7.09 23.40
C PRO A 281 5.24 6.23 22.42
N GLY A 282 5.18 4.90 22.49
CA GLY A 282 6.15 4.01 21.83
C GLY A 282 6.28 4.15 20.30
N THR A 283 5.21 4.46 19.55
CA THR A 283 5.34 4.75 18.12
C THR A 283 6.22 5.98 17.84
N TRP A 284 6.16 7.00 18.69
CA TRP A 284 7.04 8.18 18.55
C TRP A 284 8.49 7.87 18.87
N GLU A 285 8.74 7.04 19.87
CA GLU A 285 10.08 6.58 20.23
C GLU A 285 10.71 5.80 19.08
N TYR A 286 9.95 4.89 18.47
CA TYR A 286 10.41 4.14 17.31
C TYR A 286 10.64 5.05 16.10
N LEU A 287 9.78 6.04 15.88
CA LEU A 287 9.91 6.97 14.76
C LEU A 287 11.18 7.80 14.89
N SER A 288 11.43 8.34 16.10
CA SER A 288 12.65 9.10 16.39
C SER A 288 13.91 8.27 16.18
N ARG A 289 13.89 6.98 16.55
CA ARG A 289 15.04 6.09 16.37
C ARG A 289 15.30 5.78 14.90
N ILE A 290 14.25 5.53 14.11
CA ILE A 290 14.38 5.34 12.65
C ILE A 290 14.90 6.63 11.99
N GLU A 291 14.40 7.79 12.39
CA GLU A 291 14.84 9.08 11.85
C GLU A 291 16.33 9.34 12.11
N GLU A 292 16.84 9.00 13.31
CA GLU A 292 18.26 9.14 13.63
C GLU A 292 19.13 8.28 12.70
N MET A 293 18.74 7.02 12.49
CA MET A 293 19.44 6.10 11.59
C MET A 293 19.38 6.56 10.12
N ALA A 294 18.24 7.10 9.69
CA ALA A 294 18.01 7.61 8.34
C ALA A 294 18.83 8.89 8.05
N LYS A 295 18.86 9.84 9.00
CA LYS A 295 19.66 11.08 8.89
C LYS A 295 21.14 10.81 8.67
N GLY A 296 21.69 9.83 9.38
CA GLY A 296 23.10 9.42 9.22
C GLY A 296 23.46 8.94 7.80
N LYS A 297 22.45 8.64 6.97
CA LYS A 297 22.58 8.11 5.61
C LYS A 297 22.05 9.08 4.54
N GLY A 298 21.65 10.30 4.92
CA GLY A 298 21.07 11.27 4.00
C GLY A 298 19.67 10.91 3.51
N LEU A 299 18.94 10.07 4.24
CA LEU A 299 17.60 9.63 3.88
C LEU A 299 16.55 10.49 4.59
N THR A 300 15.54 10.93 3.85
CA THR A 300 14.36 11.63 4.39
C THR A 300 13.23 10.63 4.60
N ILE A 301 12.68 10.52 5.81
CA ILE A 301 11.56 9.61 6.05
C ILE A 301 10.21 10.26 5.76
N LEU A 302 9.28 9.44 5.28
CA LEU A 302 7.89 9.78 4.98
C LEU A 302 6.99 8.70 5.59
N PRO A 303 6.48 8.91 6.82
CA PRO A 303 5.57 7.96 7.44
C PRO A 303 4.26 7.88 6.66
N GLU A 304 3.84 6.67 6.29
CA GLU A 304 2.49 6.48 5.77
C GLU A 304 1.51 6.29 6.92
N ILE A 305 0.55 7.21 7.04
CA ILE A 305 -0.44 7.21 8.10
C ILE A 305 -1.78 7.66 7.51
N HIS A 306 -2.70 6.72 7.36
CA HIS A 306 -4.11 7.00 7.10
C HIS A 306 -4.84 7.31 8.40
N ALA A 307 -5.38 8.51 8.51
CA ALA A 307 -6.12 8.95 9.68
C ALA A 307 -7.17 10.00 9.29
N GLU A 308 -8.30 10.00 9.99
CA GLU A 308 -9.34 11.00 9.81
C GLU A 308 -8.75 12.40 10.05
N TYR A 309 -9.07 13.38 9.20
CA TYR A 309 -8.60 14.76 9.32
C TYR A 309 -8.85 15.33 10.72
N GLY A 310 -10.03 15.09 11.29
CA GLY A 310 -10.39 15.55 12.63
C GLY A 310 -9.57 14.93 13.78
N SER A 311 -8.72 13.93 13.51
CA SER A 311 -7.77 13.39 14.50
C SER A 311 -6.61 14.34 14.77
N HIS A 312 -6.27 15.21 13.81
CA HIS A 312 -5.04 16.02 13.74
C HIS A 312 -3.74 15.23 13.87
N ILE A 313 -3.73 13.93 13.56
CA ILE A 313 -2.49 13.13 13.55
C ILE A 313 -1.51 13.69 12.51
N HIS A 314 -2.01 14.11 11.34
CA HIS A 314 -1.18 14.74 10.31
C HIS A 314 -0.48 16.01 10.82
N GLU A 315 -1.13 16.81 11.67
CA GLU A 315 -0.52 17.99 12.30
C GLU A 315 0.48 17.60 13.39
N ASP A 316 0.18 16.56 14.19
CA ASP A 316 1.12 16.03 15.18
C ASP A 316 2.42 15.56 14.49
N VAL A 317 2.31 14.86 13.35
CA VAL A 317 3.44 14.37 12.54
C VAL A 317 4.22 15.51 11.89
N ALA A 318 3.52 16.50 11.31
CA ALA A 318 4.16 17.68 10.74
C ALA A 318 4.92 18.50 11.80
N ARG A 319 4.32 18.72 12.98
CA ARG A 319 4.97 19.40 14.12
C ARG A 319 6.19 18.66 14.65
N ALA A 320 6.21 17.34 14.53
CA ALA A 320 7.37 16.53 14.87
C ALA A 320 8.49 16.60 13.80
N GLY A 321 8.31 17.38 12.74
CA GLY A 321 9.33 17.65 11.72
C GLY A 321 9.33 16.68 10.54
N TYR A 322 8.27 15.89 10.36
CA TYR A 322 8.15 14.94 9.25
C TYR A 322 7.31 15.50 8.10
N MET A 323 7.56 14.98 6.90
CA MET A 323 6.64 15.15 5.78
C MET A 323 5.42 14.24 5.97
N ILE A 324 4.30 14.61 5.35
CA ILE A 324 3.07 13.81 5.35
C ILE A 324 2.62 13.50 3.92
N TYR A 325 1.89 12.41 3.76
CA TYR A 325 1.06 12.24 2.58
C TYR A 325 -0.18 13.13 2.67
N ASP A 326 -0.55 13.76 1.55
CA ASP A 326 -1.85 14.39 1.41
C ASP A 326 -2.86 13.36 0.90
N PHE A 327 -3.35 12.54 1.82
CA PHE A 327 -4.43 11.59 1.57
C PHE A 327 -5.82 12.25 1.55
N PHE A 328 -5.89 13.55 1.81
CA PHE A 328 -7.14 14.30 1.73
C PHE A 328 -7.44 14.71 0.29
N LEU A 329 -6.42 15.14 -0.46
CA LEU A 329 -6.59 15.64 -1.82
C LEU A 329 -7.34 14.71 -2.78
N PRO A 330 -7.12 13.37 -2.83
CA PRO A 330 -7.81 12.51 -3.79
C PRO A 330 -9.34 12.58 -3.69
N GLY A 331 -9.90 12.32 -2.50
CA GLY A 331 -11.35 12.40 -2.31
C GLY A 331 -11.89 13.84 -2.38
N LEU A 332 -11.11 14.81 -1.87
CA LEU A 332 -11.47 16.23 -1.90
C LEU A 332 -11.52 16.79 -3.33
N MET A 333 -10.66 16.31 -4.22
CA MET A 333 -10.62 16.71 -5.63
C MET A 333 -11.83 16.15 -6.38
N ILE A 334 -12.21 14.89 -6.14
CA ILE A 334 -13.44 14.32 -6.70
C ILE A 334 -14.66 15.12 -6.21
N HIS A 335 -14.72 15.45 -4.91
CA HIS A 335 -15.77 16.32 -4.35
C HIS A 335 -15.81 17.67 -5.07
N THR A 336 -14.66 18.34 -5.17
CA THR A 336 -14.54 19.69 -5.75
C THR A 336 -15.06 19.74 -7.18
N ILE A 337 -14.69 18.76 -8.00
CA ILE A 337 -15.12 18.65 -9.40
C ILE A 337 -16.61 18.31 -9.49
N GLU A 338 -17.09 17.30 -8.76
CA GLU A 338 -18.46 16.79 -8.90
C GLU A 338 -19.51 17.72 -8.25
N LYS A 339 -19.14 18.42 -7.18
CA LYS A 339 -19.99 19.43 -6.53
C LYS A 339 -19.80 20.83 -7.11
N LYS A 340 -18.83 21.02 -8.00
CA LYS A 340 -18.53 22.29 -8.66
C LYS A 340 -18.28 23.41 -7.64
N SER A 341 -17.56 23.11 -6.56
CA SER A 341 -17.31 24.02 -5.44
C SER A 341 -15.87 23.92 -4.97
N SER A 342 -15.14 25.05 -4.99
CA SER A 342 -13.75 25.15 -4.55
C SER A 342 -13.60 25.34 -3.04
N LYS A 343 -14.69 25.53 -2.29
CA LYS A 343 -14.65 25.89 -0.85
C LYS A 343 -13.84 24.93 0.00
N ALA A 344 -14.11 23.63 -0.12
CA ALA A 344 -13.46 22.62 0.70
C ALA A 344 -11.96 22.48 0.35
N LEU A 345 -11.62 22.58 -0.94
CA LEU A 345 -10.24 22.60 -1.41
C LEU A 345 -9.48 23.85 -0.94
N ILE A 346 -10.09 25.03 -1.04
CA ILE A 346 -9.49 26.29 -0.55
C ILE A 346 -9.24 26.22 0.96
N LYS A 347 -10.16 25.65 1.75
CA LYS A 347 -9.93 25.40 3.18
C LYS A 347 -8.68 24.55 3.39
N TRP A 348 -8.54 23.46 2.64
CA TRP A 348 -7.37 22.58 2.76
C TRP A 348 -6.06 23.24 2.32
N ILE A 349 -6.05 24.00 1.22
CA ILE A 349 -4.86 24.77 0.80
C ILE A 349 -4.44 25.74 1.91
N ASN A 350 -5.40 26.45 2.51
CA ASN A 350 -5.12 27.35 3.63
C ASN A 350 -4.58 26.61 4.86
N ASP A 351 -5.07 25.40 5.16
CA ASP A 351 -4.51 24.59 6.23
C ASP A 351 -3.05 24.20 5.94
N ILE A 352 -2.73 23.79 4.70
CA ILE A 352 -1.35 23.47 4.30
C ILE A 352 -0.43 24.67 4.52
N ILE A 353 -0.84 25.86 4.05
CA ILE A 353 -0.05 27.09 4.16
C ILE A 353 0.09 27.53 5.62
N ASN A 354 -1.02 27.69 6.33
CA ASN A 354 -1.02 28.27 7.68
C ASN A 354 -0.36 27.37 8.72
N LYS A 355 -0.30 26.05 8.47
CA LYS A 355 0.31 25.08 9.38
C LYS A 355 1.67 24.57 8.87
N ASP A 356 2.20 25.16 7.79
CA ASP A 356 3.49 24.80 7.19
C ASP A 356 3.62 23.28 6.90
N LEU A 357 2.56 22.70 6.31
CA LEU A 357 2.52 21.26 6.04
C LEU A 357 3.35 20.93 4.80
N ARG A 358 4.41 20.13 4.97
CA ARG A 358 5.19 19.57 3.86
C ARG A 358 4.55 18.28 3.37
N THR A 359 3.85 18.35 2.24
CA THR A 359 3.04 17.24 1.71
C THR A 359 3.68 16.57 0.49
N ILE A 360 3.43 15.26 0.34
CA ILE A 360 3.42 14.59 -0.96
C ILE A 360 1.97 14.31 -1.32
N ASN A 361 1.48 14.96 -2.37
CA ASN A 361 0.09 14.84 -2.80
C ASN A 361 -0.07 13.86 -3.97
N MET A 362 -1.29 13.38 -4.20
CA MET A 362 -1.58 12.43 -5.28
C MET A 362 -3.04 12.55 -5.75
N LEU A 363 -3.32 11.94 -6.90
CA LEU A 363 -4.68 11.60 -7.34
C LEU A 363 -4.91 10.11 -7.07
N GLY A 364 -4.47 9.23 -7.98
CA GLY A 364 -4.36 7.80 -7.74
C GLY A 364 -3.02 7.38 -7.10
N CYS A 365 -2.98 6.15 -6.60
CA CYS A 365 -1.77 5.45 -6.17
C CYS A 365 -1.99 3.93 -6.26
N HIS A 366 -1.08 3.12 -5.71
CA HIS A 366 -1.20 1.66 -5.73
C HIS A 366 -2.32 1.10 -4.83
N ASP A 367 -2.88 1.93 -3.94
CA ASP A 367 -3.98 1.62 -3.04
C ASP A 367 -5.29 2.28 -3.49
N GLY A 368 -6.38 2.03 -2.77
CA GLY A 368 -7.67 2.63 -3.08
C GLY A 368 -7.74 4.11 -2.72
N ILE A 369 -8.71 4.83 -3.29
CA ILE A 369 -8.95 6.25 -3.03
C ILE A 369 -9.32 6.43 -1.55
N PRO A 370 -8.56 7.22 -0.77
CA PRO A 370 -8.86 7.47 0.63
C PRO A 370 -10.12 8.33 0.75
N VAL A 371 -11.07 7.86 1.55
CA VAL A 371 -12.35 8.56 1.83
C VAL A 371 -12.59 8.73 3.32
N LEU A 372 -12.09 7.80 4.15
CA LEU A 372 -12.10 7.91 5.60
C LEU A 372 -11.32 9.13 6.09
N ASP A 373 -10.21 9.45 5.41
CA ASP A 373 -9.28 10.51 5.76
C ASP A 373 -9.94 11.89 5.78
N LEU A 374 -11.05 12.09 5.06
CA LEU A 374 -11.80 13.36 5.02
C LEU A 374 -12.68 13.62 6.25
N LYS A 375 -12.90 12.59 7.08
CA LYS A 375 -13.88 12.59 8.16
C LYS A 375 -13.42 13.40 9.39
N GLY A 376 -14.40 13.86 10.17
CA GLY A 376 -14.17 14.36 11.52
C GLY A 376 -13.92 13.25 12.54
N LYS A 377 -13.42 13.60 13.73
CA LYS A 377 -13.18 12.63 14.81
C LYS A 377 -13.43 13.25 16.18
N ARG A 378 -13.89 12.43 17.13
CA ARG A 378 -13.91 12.84 18.55
C ARG A 378 -12.53 12.66 19.17
N ARG A 379 -11.99 13.72 19.77
CA ARG A 379 -10.75 13.72 20.54
C ARG A 379 -11.00 14.42 21.88
N ASN A 380 -10.66 13.77 22.99
CA ASN A 380 -10.86 14.30 24.34
C ASN A 380 -12.31 14.80 24.58
N ASN A 381 -13.31 13.99 24.19
CA ASN A 381 -14.74 14.29 24.26
C ASN A 381 -15.24 15.48 23.39
N VAL A 382 -14.38 16.11 22.60
CA VAL A 382 -14.74 17.17 21.64
C VAL A 382 -14.80 16.58 20.24
N TYR A 383 -15.88 16.85 19.50
CA TYR A 383 -15.94 16.51 18.08
C TYR A 383 -15.22 17.56 17.26
N LEU A 384 -14.23 17.12 16.51
CA LEU A 384 -13.44 17.95 15.59
C LEU A 384 -13.92 17.64 14.17
N PRO A 385 -14.41 18.65 13.44
CA PRO A 385 -15.03 18.44 12.13
C PRO A 385 -14.02 17.99 11.08
N GLY A 386 -14.50 17.26 10.08
CA GLY A 386 -13.73 16.85 8.91
C GLY A 386 -13.46 18.00 7.93
N LEU A 387 -12.82 17.65 6.81
CA LEU A 387 -12.80 18.51 5.62
C LEU A 387 -14.15 18.47 4.91
N LEU A 388 -14.83 17.32 4.95
CA LEU A 388 -16.19 17.12 4.45
C LEU A 388 -17.10 16.61 5.57
N ARG A 389 -18.41 16.79 5.41
CA ARG A 389 -19.41 16.13 6.26
C ARG A 389 -19.56 14.67 5.87
N ASP A 390 -20.02 13.83 6.81
CA ASP A 390 -20.20 12.39 6.59
C ASP A 390 -21.11 12.12 5.38
N GLU A 391 -22.18 12.89 5.17
CA GLU A 391 -23.08 12.72 4.01
C GLU A 391 -22.39 13.05 2.67
N GLU A 392 -21.47 14.02 2.67
CA GLU A 392 -20.70 14.38 1.47
C GLU A 392 -19.66 13.32 1.12
N ILE A 393 -19.11 12.63 2.13
CA ILE A 393 -18.19 11.51 1.93
C ILE A 393 -18.97 10.31 1.37
N GLU A 394 -20.15 10.00 1.91
CA GLU A 394 -21.04 8.95 1.41
C GLU A 394 -21.45 9.20 -0.05
N ASP A 395 -21.81 10.44 -0.40
CA ASP A 395 -22.14 10.83 -1.79
C ASP A 395 -21.01 10.49 -2.78
N ILE A 396 -19.75 10.78 -2.42
CA ILE A 396 -18.57 10.51 -3.24
C ILE A 396 -18.34 9.01 -3.35
N MET A 397 -18.44 8.29 -2.24
CA MET A 397 -18.28 6.84 -2.22
C MET A 397 -19.30 6.18 -3.14
N ASP A 398 -20.57 6.51 -2.99
CA ASP A 398 -21.65 5.97 -3.80
C ASP A 398 -21.47 6.32 -5.28
N LEU A 399 -20.96 7.51 -5.58
CA LEU A 399 -20.62 7.90 -6.95
C LEU A 399 -19.53 6.99 -7.55
N ILE A 400 -18.44 6.76 -6.81
CA ILE A 400 -17.34 5.91 -7.28
C ILE A 400 -17.80 4.45 -7.41
N LEU A 401 -18.64 3.96 -6.48
CA LEU A 401 -19.24 2.63 -6.56
C LEU A 401 -20.17 2.48 -7.78
N ARG A 402 -21.02 3.48 -8.07
CA ARG A 402 -21.83 3.51 -9.30
C ARG A 402 -20.98 3.54 -10.57
N ARG A 403 -19.75 4.05 -10.50
CA ARG A 403 -18.75 4.04 -11.58
C ARG A 403 -17.89 2.76 -11.59
N GLY A 404 -18.27 1.74 -10.82
CA GLY A 404 -17.63 0.42 -10.82
C GLY A 404 -16.53 0.23 -9.79
N GLY A 405 -16.32 1.18 -8.88
CA GLY A 405 -15.39 1.00 -7.77
C GLY A 405 -15.78 -0.12 -6.81
N ARG A 406 -14.80 -0.61 -6.04
CA ARG A 406 -14.98 -1.67 -5.03
C ARG A 406 -14.58 -1.17 -3.65
N VAL A 407 -15.52 -1.16 -2.69
CA VAL A 407 -15.25 -0.69 -1.33
C VAL A 407 -14.31 -1.64 -0.58
N LYS A 408 -13.44 -1.07 0.25
CA LYS A 408 -12.69 -1.77 1.29
C LYS A 408 -13.17 -1.29 2.66
N ASN A 409 -13.73 -2.21 3.45
CA ASN A 409 -14.25 -1.93 4.78
C ASN A 409 -13.24 -2.28 5.89
N ILE A 410 -13.42 -1.69 7.07
CA ILE A 410 -12.77 -2.04 8.33
C ILE A 410 -13.74 -2.86 9.17
N TYR A 411 -13.25 -3.86 9.89
CA TYR A 411 -14.03 -4.79 10.70
C TYR A 411 -13.54 -4.82 12.16
N ASP A 412 -14.42 -5.13 13.10
CA ASP A 412 -14.06 -5.46 14.50
C ASP A 412 -13.64 -6.93 14.63
N ALA A 413 -13.29 -7.36 15.86
CA ALA A 413 -12.86 -8.73 16.13
C ALA A 413 -13.96 -9.77 15.84
N GLU A 414 -15.23 -9.38 16.02
CA GLU A 414 -16.43 -10.15 15.72
C GLU A 414 -16.78 -10.18 14.22
N GLY A 415 -16.10 -9.36 13.39
CA GLY A 415 -16.31 -9.27 11.95
C GLY A 415 -17.42 -8.29 11.54
N ASN A 416 -17.93 -7.45 12.44
CA ASN A 416 -18.87 -6.39 12.10
C ASN A 416 -18.14 -5.22 11.43
N LYS A 417 -18.78 -4.59 10.44
CA LYS A 417 -18.24 -3.41 9.77
C LYS A 417 -18.18 -2.21 10.73
N ILE A 418 -16.98 -1.68 10.96
CA ILE A 418 -16.74 -0.46 11.76
C ILE A 418 -16.90 0.78 10.88
N SER A 419 -16.22 0.82 9.74
CA SER A 419 -16.19 1.97 8.84
C SER A 419 -15.73 1.56 7.44
N TYR A 420 -15.89 2.45 6.47
CA TYR A 420 -15.16 2.39 5.20
C TYR A 420 -13.71 2.87 5.40
N TYR A 421 -12.78 2.35 4.59
CA TYR A 421 -11.37 2.76 4.57
C TYR A 421 -11.05 3.48 3.25
N GLN A 422 -11.15 2.75 2.15
CA GLN A 422 -10.77 3.19 0.80
C GLN A 422 -11.80 2.67 -0.22
N VAL A 423 -11.86 3.30 -1.39
CA VAL A 423 -12.59 2.80 -2.57
C VAL A 423 -11.61 2.46 -3.68
N ASN A 424 -11.51 1.19 -4.07
CA ASN A 424 -10.62 0.76 -5.15
C ASN A 424 -11.26 1.09 -6.50
N ALA A 425 -10.61 1.97 -7.26
CA ALA A 425 -10.94 2.33 -8.64
C ALA A 425 -9.70 3.02 -9.24
N THR A 426 -9.56 3.04 -10.57
CA THR A 426 -8.66 4.01 -11.20
C THR A 426 -9.20 5.42 -11.00
N TYR A 427 -8.32 6.40 -10.91
CA TYR A 427 -8.76 7.78 -10.70
C TYR A 427 -9.56 8.30 -11.89
N PHE A 428 -9.19 7.89 -13.11
CA PHE A 428 -9.93 8.21 -14.33
C PHE A 428 -11.36 7.65 -14.30
N SER A 429 -11.55 6.38 -13.93
CA SER A 429 -12.88 5.79 -13.78
C SER A 429 -13.66 6.40 -12.62
N ALA A 430 -12.98 6.77 -11.52
CA ALA A 430 -13.61 7.50 -10.42
C ALA A 430 -14.16 8.87 -10.86
N LEU A 431 -13.58 9.52 -11.89
CA LEU A 431 -14.08 10.74 -12.53
C LEU A 431 -15.09 10.49 -13.67
N GLY A 432 -15.44 9.22 -13.91
CA GLY A 432 -16.41 8.82 -14.94
C GLY A 432 -15.81 8.65 -16.33
N ASN A 433 -14.51 8.32 -16.42
CA ASN A 433 -13.74 8.21 -17.68
C ASN A 433 -13.85 9.48 -18.53
N ASN A 434 -13.77 10.64 -17.88
CA ASN A 434 -13.87 11.94 -18.52
C ASN A 434 -12.49 12.63 -18.53
N GLU A 435 -11.96 12.86 -19.73
CA GLU A 435 -10.61 13.41 -19.92
C GLU A 435 -10.49 14.85 -19.42
N GLU A 436 -11.50 15.69 -19.65
CA GLU A 436 -11.53 17.09 -19.18
C GLU A 436 -11.42 17.15 -17.65
N LYS A 437 -12.16 16.28 -16.94
CA LYS A 437 -12.09 16.17 -15.48
C LYS A 437 -10.73 15.68 -15.00
N LEU A 438 -10.13 14.70 -15.68
CA LEU A 438 -8.81 14.19 -15.31
C LEU A 438 -7.74 15.26 -15.51
N LEU A 439 -7.78 15.98 -16.64
CA LEU A 439 -6.82 17.03 -16.94
C LEU A 439 -6.98 18.21 -15.97
N LEU A 440 -8.22 18.61 -15.66
CA LEU A 440 -8.51 19.63 -14.65
C LEU A 440 -7.98 19.19 -13.26
N ALA A 441 -8.23 17.94 -12.86
CA ALA A 441 -7.71 17.41 -11.60
C ALA A 441 -6.17 17.44 -11.56
N ARG A 442 -5.50 17.09 -12.67
CA ARG A 442 -4.03 17.17 -12.78
C ARG A 442 -3.54 18.62 -12.69
N ALA A 443 -4.18 19.54 -13.39
CA ALA A 443 -3.83 20.96 -13.38
C ALA A 443 -3.91 21.53 -11.96
N ILE A 444 -5.02 21.27 -11.26
CA ILE A 444 -5.19 21.67 -9.86
C ILE A 444 -4.12 21.00 -8.98
N GLN A 445 -3.90 19.69 -9.13
CA GLN A 445 -2.88 18.96 -8.36
C GLN A 445 -1.48 19.56 -8.52
N MET A 446 -1.06 19.92 -9.74
CA MET A 446 0.25 20.53 -9.97
C MET A 446 0.40 21.89 -9.29
N PHE A 447 -0.70 22.63 -9.11
CA PHE A 447 -0.72 23.91 -8.41
C PHE A 447 -0.94 23.80 -6.90
N MET A 448 -1.25 22.62 -6.36
CA MET A 448 -1.30 22.40 -4.92
C MET A 448 0.11 22.52 -4.30
N PRO A 449 0.24 23.08 -3.08
CA PRO A 449 1.49 23.01 -2.34
C PRO A 449 1.91 21.56 -2.07
N GLY A 450 3.21 21.32 -2.05
CA GLY A 450 3.82 20.00 -1.86
C GLY A 450 4.37 19.37 -3.14
N ILE A 451 4.89 18.16 -2.99
CA ILE A 451 5.47 17.37 -4.08
C ILE A 451 4.34 16.57 -4.76
N PRO A 452 4.02 16.81 -6.04
CA PRO A 452 2.99 16.04 -6.72
C PRO A 452 3.52 14.66 -7.13
N GLN A 453 2.82 13.62 -6.70
CA GLN A 453 3.02 12.25 -7.12
C GLN A 453 2.00 11.88 -8.22
N VAL A 454 2.49 11.30 -9.30
CA VAL A 454 1.69 10.92 -10.48
C VAL A 454 1.73 9.40 -10.60
N TRP A 455 0.57 8.76 -10.46
CA TRP A 455 0.41 7.33 -10.70
C TRP A 455 0.49 7.04 -12.20
N TYR A 456 1.29 6.02 -12.58
CA TYR A 456 1.50 5.70 -14.00
C TYR A 456 0.18 5.48 -14.74
N LEU A 457 -0.79 4.80 -14.13
CA LEU A 457 -2.04 4.45 -14.79
C LEU A 457 -2.93 5.68 -15.00
N ASP A 458 -2.88 6.67 -14.09
CA ASP A 458 -3.59 7.94 -14.27
C ASP A 458 -2.99 8.76 -15.41
N LEU A 459 -1.65 8.76 -15.55
CA LEU A 459 -0.96 9.46 -16.64
C LEU A 459 -1.45 8.98 -18.01
N PHE A 460 -1.69 7.67 -18.14
CA PHE A 460 -2.18 7.03 -19.37
C PHE A 460 -3.71 6.87 -19.43
N ALA A 461 -4.46 7.61 -18.60
CA ALA A 461 -5.93 7.55 -18.53
C ALA A 461 -6.50 6.12 -18.45
N GLY A 462 -5.87 5.26 -17.64
CA GLY A 462 -6.28 3.87 -17.46
C GLY A 462 -7.64 3.73 -16.76
N SER A 463 -8.48 2.84 -17.27
CA SER A 463 -9.79 2.52 -16.70
C SER A 463 -9.73 1.32 -15.76
N ASN A 464 -10.76 1.13 -14.94
CA ASN A 464 -10.91 -0.03 -14.07
C ASN A 464 -10.68 -1.37 -14.79
N ASP A 465 -9.83 -2.22 -14.22
CA ASP A 465 -9.55 -3.57 -14.74
C ASP A 465 -10.31 -4.64 -13.95
N TYR A 466 -11.52 -4.90 -14.41
CA TYR A 466 -12.40 -5.90 -13.79
C TYR A 466 -11.85 -7.32 -13.96
N GLN A 467 -11.16 -7.61 -15.07
CA GLN A 467 -10.61 -8.95 -15.31
C GLN A 467 -9.48 -9.26 -14.33
N ALA A 468 -8.64 -8.28 -14.00
CA ALA A 468 -7.59 -8.44 -12.99
C ALA A 468 -8.19 -8.69 -11.60
N VAL A 469 -9.27 -7.99 -11.24
CA VAL A 469 -10.00 -8.23 -9.98
C VAL A 469 -10.56 -9.65 -9.93
N ASP A 470 -11.25 -10.09 -10.99
CA ASP A 470 -11.88 -11.41 -11.05
C ASP A 470 -10.83 -12.53 -10.96
N LYS A 471 -9.66 -12.35 -11.58
CA LYS A 471 -8.52 -13.27 -11.47
C LYS A 471 -7.90 -13.31 -10.07
N ALA A 472 -7.80 -12.16 -9.41
CA ALA A 472 -7.18 -12.04 -8.09
C ALA A 472 -8.10 -12.50 -6.93
N GLY A 473 -9.40 -12.64 -7.18
CA GLY A 473 -10.39 -13.16 -6.23
C GLY A 473 -10.78 -12.17 -5.13
N GLN A 474 -11.41 -12.68 -4.06
CA GLN A 474 -12.09 -11.86 -3.02
C GLN A 474 -11.18 -10.84 -2.28
N GLY A 475 -9.86 -11.05 -2.27
CA GLY A 475 -8.88 -10.13 -1.66
C GLY A 475 -8.21 -9.16 -2.65
N GLY A 476 -8.47 -9.31 -3.94
CA GLY A 476 -7.72 -8.70 -5.04
C GLY A 476 -8.27 -7.38 -5.58
N HIS A 477 -9.20 -6.73 -4.87
CA HIS A 477 -9.86 -5.51 -5.36
C HIS A 477 -8.89 -4.39 -5.76
N LYS A 478 -7.67 -4.34 -5.19
CA LYS A 478 -6.66 -3.33 -5.56
C LYS A 478 -6.17 -3.48 -6.99
N GLU A 479 -6.23 -4.69 -7.58
CA GLU A 479 -5.77 -4.93 -8.96
C GLU A 479 -6.58 -4.16 -10.01
N ILE A 480 -7.77 -3.68 -9.65
CA ILE A 480 -8.59 -2.79 -10.50
C ILE A 480 -7.83 -1.54 -10.97
N ASN A 481 -6.81 -1.10 -10.22
CA ASN A 481 -6.01 0.10 -10.46
C ASN A 481 -4.51 -0.20 -10.65
N ARG A 482 -4.17 -1.42 -11.09
CA ARG A 482 -2.78 -1.87 -11.21
C ARG A 482 -2.49 -2.62 -12.51
N SER A 483 -3.24 -2.33 -13.57
CA SER A 483 -3.03 -2.93 -14.89
C SER A 483 -1.64 -2.64 -15.43
N ASN A 484 -0.90 -3.67 -15.83
CA ASN A 484 0.37 -3.49 -16.51
C ASN A 484 0.10 -3.05 -17.96
N LEU A 485 0.82 -2.03 -18.41
CA LEU A 485 0.73 -1.52 -19.79
C LEU A 485 1.87 -2.14 -20.61
N SER A 486 1.55 -2.68 -21.78
CA SER A 486 2.60 -3.11 -22.70
C SER A 486 3.34 -1.91 -23.29
N MET A 487 4.57 -2.11 -23.79
CA MET A 487 5.30 -1.05 -24.49
C MET A 487 4.55 -0.55 -25.73
N GLU A 488 3.83 -1.42 -26.43
CA GLU A 488 2.97 -1.04 -27.56
C GLU A 488 1.83 -0.13 -27.10
N GLU A 489 1.17 -0.49 -26.00
CA GLU A 489 0.07 0.29 -25.44
C GLU A 489 0.55 1.66 -24.94
N VAL A 490 1.73 1.73 -24.33
CA VAL A 490 2.35 3.01 -23.93
C VAL A 490 2.61 3.89 -25.15
N ARG A 491 3.23 3.37 -26.22
CA ARG A 491 3.48 4.14 -27.45
C ARG A 491 2.19 4.60 -28.12
N TYR A 492 1.15 3.77 -28.10
CA TYR A 492 -0.16 4.12 -28.64
C TYR A 492 -0.82 5.23 -27.83
N ARG A 493 -0.92 5.08 -26.50
CA ARG A 493 -1.55 6.06 -25.61
C ARG A 493 -0.77 7.36 -25.50
N MET A 494 0.54 7.37 -25.75
CA MET A 494 1.37 8.59 -25.80
C MET A 494 0.88 9.61 -26.85
N GLN A 495 0.16 9.13 -27.87
CA GLN A 495 -0.40 9.99 -28.92
C GLN A 495 -1.68 10.70 -28.47
N PHE A 496 -2.23 10.37 -27.31
CA PHE A 496 -3.50 10.94 -26.85
C PHE A 496 -3.26 12.34 -26.27
N PRO A 497 -4.09 13.33 -26.64
CA PRO A 497 -3.97 14.69 -26.12
C PRO A 497 -3.95 14.74 -24.59
N ILE A 498 -4.82 13.97 -23.92
CA ILE A 498 -4.86 13.90 -22.45
C ILE A 498 -3.54 13.46 -21.80
N VAL A 499 -2.72 12.64 -22.49
CA VAL A 499 -1.41 12.22 -21.97
C VAL A 499 -0.38 13.32 -22.19
N GLN A 500 -0.36 13.92 -23.38
CA GLN A 500 0.55 15.01 -23.73
C GLN A 500 0.29 16.26 -22.89
N ASP A 501 -0.97 16.66 -22.76
CA ASP A 501 -1.37 17.82 -21.96
C ASP A 501 -1.03 17.62 -20.47
N GLN A 502 -1.20 16.41 -19.93
CA GLN A 502 -0.73 16.11 -18.57
C GLN A 502 0.79 16.26 -18.45
N LEU A 503 1.56 15.73 -19.40
CA LEU A 503 3.02 15.84 -19.41
C LEU A 503 3.49 17.30 -19.51
N ASP A 504 2.81 18.14 -20.28
CA ASP A 504 3.14 19.56 -20.39
C ASP A 504 2.92 20.32 -19.07
N ILE A 505 1.80 20.07 -18.38
CA ILE A 505 1.53 20.66 -17.05
C ILE A 505 2.56 20.15 -16.03
N ILE A 506 2.89 18.86 -16.07
CA ILE A 506 3.90 18.24 -15.20
C ILE A 506 5.28 18.84 -15.46
N ARG A 507 5.68 19.03 -16.72
CA ARG A 507 6.95 19.66 -17.11
C ARG A 507 7.02 21.10 -16.61
N LEU A 508 5.96 21.89 -16.79
CA LEU A 508 5.87 23.24 -16.23
C LEU A 508 6.09 23.21 -14.71
N ARG A 509 5.41 22.30 -14.00
CA ARG A 509 5.53 22.17 -12.54
C ARG A 509 6.93 21.77 -12.08
N ASN A 510 7.62 20.94 -12.85
CA ASN A 510 8.95 20.44 -12.51
C ASN A 510 10.08 21.43 -12.85
N THR A 511 9.87 22.36 -13.79
CA THR A 511 10.94 23.23 -14.32
C THR A 511 10.78 24.71 -13.97
N HIS A 512 9.56 25.19 -13.74
CA HIS A 512 9.31 26.62 -13.58
C HIS A 512 9.55 27.10 -12.14
N LYS A 513 10.42 28.10 -11.97
CA LYS A 513 10.88 28.60 -10.65
C LYS A 513 9.80 29.22 -9.77
N ALA A 514 8.65 29.60 -10.33
CA ALA A 514 7.53 30.11 -9.54
C ALA A 514 7.10 29.15 -8.42
N PHE A 515 7.19 27.83 -8.68
CA PHE A 515 6.78 26.81 -7.71
C PHE A 515 7.75 26.60 -6.54
N ASP A 516 8.91 27.27 -6.56
CA ASP A 516 9.85 27.34 -5.42
C ASP A 516 9.53 28.53 -4.48
N GLY A 517 8.52 29.33 -4.82
CA GLY A 517 8.11 30.50 -4.05
C GLY A 517 6.83 30.31 -3.27
N ASN A 518 5.98 31.33 -3.25
CA ASN A 518 4.76 31.35 -2.46
C ASN A 518 3.52 31.19 -3.33
N ILE A 519 2.54 30.47 -2.81
CA ILE A 519 1.20 30.37 -3.40
C ILE A 519 0.28 31.44 -2.79
N GLU A 520 -0.56 32.02 -3.62
CA GLU A 520 -1.69 32.86 -3.25
C GLU A 520 -2.97 32.28 -3.85
N ILE A 521 -4.03 32.21 -3.04
CA ILE A 521 -5.38 31.87 -3.50
C ILE A 521 -6.08 33.20 -3.78
N ARG A 522 -6.38 33.51 -5.04
CA ARG A 522 -7.10 34.74 -5.37
C ARG A 522 -8.60 34.58 -5.19
N GLU A 523 -9.27 35.68 -4.87
CA GLU A 523 -10.72 35.73 -4.77
C GLU A 523 -11.38 35.34 -6.12
N SER A 524 -12.32 34.39 -6.05
CA SER A 524 -13.07 33.88 -7.19
C SER A 524 -14.47 33.43 -6.76
N LYS A 525 -15.34 33.11 -7.72
CA LYS A 525 -16.63 32.50 -7.41
C LYS A 525 -16.44 31.09 -6.84
N GLU A 526 -17.47 30.56 -6.19
CA GLU A 526 -17.45 29.21 -5.61
C GLU A 526 -17.15 28.11 -6.64
N ASN A 527 -17.62 28.27 -7.88
CA ASN A 527 -17.38 27.32 -8.96
C ASN A 527 -16.10 27.61 -9.75
N GLU A 528 -15.27 28.53 -9.29
CA GLU A 528 -14.01 28.92 -9.89
C GLU A 528 -12.87 28.74 -8.87
N LEU A 529 -11.65 28.51 -9.36
CA LEU A 529 -10.45 28.44 -8.53
C LEU A 529 -9.29 29.15 -9.22
N ILE A 530 -8.66 30.09 -8.52
CA ILE A 530 -7.48 30.82 -9.01
C ILE A 530 -6.31 30.62 -8.05
N LEU A 531 -5.29 29.89 -8.50
CA LEU A 531 -4.06 29.62 -7.75
C LEU A 531 -2.89 30.35 -8.42
N TRP A 532 -2.14 31.14 -7.66
CA TRP A 532 -1.03 31.93 -8.17
C TRP A 532 0.26 31.64 -7.40
N TRP A 533 1.24 31.07 -8.09
CA TRP A 533 2.60 30.91 -7.58
C TRP A 533 3.49 32.06 -8.03
N THR A 534 4.31 32.58 -7.12
CA THR A 534 5.27 33.66 -7.37
C THR A 534 6.61 33.41 -6.70
N ASN A 535 7.70 33.64 -7.43
CA ASN A 535 9.08 33.60 -6.91
C ASN A 535 9.94 34.66 -7.62
N GLY A 536 10.14 35.81 -6.97
CA GLY A 536 10.78 36.96 -7.61
C GLY A 536 9.97 37.42 -8.83
N ASP A 537 10.62 37.49 -9.99
CA ASP A 537 9.99 37.88 -11.26
C ASP A 537 9.24 36.71 -11.95
N HIS A 538 9.36 35.49 -11.42
CA HIS A 538 8.70 34.32 -11.99
C HIS A 538 7.29 34.15 -11.42
N PHE A 539 6.32 33.85 -12.28
CA PHE A 539 4.97 33.51 -11.85
C PHE A 539 4.36 32.35 -12.64
N ALA A 540 3.43 31.64 -12.02
CA ALA A 540 2.54 30.68 -12.68
C ALA A 540 1.14 30.80 -12.07
N GLN A 541 0.12 30.99 -12.90
CA GLN A 541 -1.27 31.17 -12.49
C GLN A 541 -2.15 30.13 -13.17
N LEU A 542 -2.91 29.39 -12.36
CA LEU A 542 -4.02 28.54 -12.79
C LEU A 542 -5.33 29.30 -12.59
N THR A 543 -6.21 29.26 -13.59
CA THR A 543 -7.60 29.70 -13.47
C THR A 543 -8.51 28.58 -13.98
N ALA A 544 -9.26 27.97 -13.08
CA ALA A 544 -10.11 26.81 -13.33
C ALA A 544 -11.60 27.15 -13.17
N ASP A 545 -12.41 26.67 -14.12
CA ASP A 545 -13.87 26.66 -14.07
C ASP A 545 -14.36 25.23 -13.80
N LEU A 546 -14.85 25.00 -12.58
CA LEU A 546 -15.35 23.70 -12.14
C LEU A 546 -16.70 23.34 -12.80
N SER A 547 -17.45 24.32 -13.31
CA SER A 547 -18.74 24.06 -13.97
C SER A 547 -18.58 23.54 -15.38
N GLY A 548 -17.63 24.11 -16.14
CA GLY A 548 -17.28 23.70 -17.49
C GLY A 548 -16.17 22.63 -17.56
N HIS A 549 -15.52 22.31 -16.43
CA HIS A 549 -14.31 21.47 -16.36
C HIS A 549 -13.15 22.00 -17.22
N THR A 550 -13.05 23.32 -17.39
CA THR A 550 -12.00 23.96 -18.19
C THR A 550 -11.02 24.70 -17.29
N PHE A 551 -9.83 24.98 -17.81
CA PHE A 551 -8.85 25.81 -17.12
C PHE A 551 -7.93 26.53 -18.11
N SER A 552 -7.21 27.53 -17.61
CA SER A 552 -6.09 28.15 -18.31
C SER A 552 -4.90 28.28 -17.36
N ILE A 553 -3.70 28.10 -17.90
CA ILE A 553 -2.44 28.33 -17.18
C ILE A 553 -1.69 29.45 -17.89
N LYS A 554 -1.21 30.43 -17.11
CA LYS A 554 -0.32 31.50 -17.57
C LYS A 554 0.94 31.49 -16.72
N SER A 555 2.11 31.55 -17.32
CA SER A 555 3.37 31.70 -16.61
C SER A 555 4.22 32.81 -17.20
N SER A 556 5.19 33.29 -16.44
CA SER A 556 6.34 34.03 -16.98
C SER A 556 7.16 33.13 -17.91
N ASP A 557 8.00 33.78 -18.73
CA ASP A 557 8.99 33.09 -19.57
C ASP A 557 10.09 32.38 -18.74
#